data_AF-A0A9P1EJA1-F1
#
_entry.id   AF-A0A9P1EJA1-F1
#
_cell.length_a   1.000
_cell.length_b   1.000
_cell.length_c   1.000
_cell.angle_alpha   90.00
_cell.angle_beta   90.00
_cell.angle_gamma   90.00
#
_symmetry.space_group_name_H-M   'P 1'
#
loop_
_entity.id
_entity.type
_entity.pdbx_description
1 polymer ?
#
loop_
_entity_poly.entity_id
_entity_poly.type
_entity_poly.pdbx_seq_one_letter_code
_entity_poly.pdbx_strand_id
1 'polypeptide(L)'
;MTLDKTCWMIMRMCAGKPSVLLFCRTHWKCGASMLMKKLPPLTQQSSLEEDVETLRNSLDNLRNKMKVGLEIENHLKKKVRDLEKQKILTDEKIMAGISMLREFLSQNRNNITSILDEGYSQLKYDLHAIEERIRRLELNGGTELVSHHNLKESECRDVHINTESNAELNKEGVGPNLSNTTATMENRETSEALALALQEKVAALLLLSQEEERHLLERNMNAALQKKIDELQRNLLQVTNEKVKALMELAQLKQEYQLLLQKGDHDIKQSKCHSETGGKNTFQDGEGRLKSLLKKSYFKRWTGTLDSERNDVESYNLGFARMKVENATLRESLESMEHLTSSIRRLRHSLLKVKECTHAMTNNSTESLENIIYEAKLLKIALGSSLPVSWSAVQDAEYGICTNEVLNDNYTLSSKEKVDFVSAAGFEMVELLMFVARLLKESAWRGES
;
A
#
# COMPACT_ATOMS: atom_id res chain seq x y z
N MET A 1 62.31 -37.85 -38.44
CA MET A 1 63.59 -37.58 -39.16
C MET A 1 64.28 -38.85 -39.70
N THR A 2 63.58 -39.96 -39.97
CA THR A 2 64.23 -41.20 -40.47
C THR A 2 63.57 -41.87 -41.69
N LEU A 3 62.39 -41.44 -42.13
CA LEU A 3 61.70 -41.99 -43.31
C LEU A 3 62.02 -41.28 -44.64
N ASP A 4 62.60 -40.08 -44.58
CA ASP A 4 62.80 -39.24 -45.78
C ASP A 4 64.09 -39.58 -46.55
N LYS A 5 65.08 -40.18 -45.87
CA LYS A 5 66.37 -40.53 -46.48
C LYS A 5 66.33 -41.81 -47.31
N THR A 6 65.49 -42.78 -46.94
CA THR A 6 65.32 -44.05 -47.68
C THR A 6 64.52 -43.87 -48.96
N CYS A 7 63.55 -42.95 -48.97
CA CYS A 7 62.72 -42.69 -50.15
C CYS A 7 63.52 -41.98 -51.27
N TRP A 8 64.44 -41.10 -50.91
CA TRP A 8 65.32 -40.42 -51.87
C TRP A 8 66.37 -41.36 -52.49
N MET A 9 66.81 -42.37 -51.75
CA MET A 9 67.82 -43.34 -52.21
C MET A 9 67.24 -44.32 -53.25
N ILE A 10 65.96 -44.68 -53.13
CA ILE A 10 65.26 -45.56 -54.09
C ILE A 10 64.97 -44.82 -55.42
N MET A 11 64.66 -43.52 -55.39
CA MET A 11 64.48 -42.75 -56.63
C MET A 11 65.77 -42.61 -57.46
N ARG A 12 66.94 -42.61 -56.82
CA ARG A 12 68.23 -42.43 -57.51
C ARG A 12 68.72 -43.70 -58.23
N MET A 13 68.26 -44.89 -57.82
CA MET A 13 68.67 -46.16 -58.44
C MET A 13 67.87 -46.56 -59.70
N CYS A 14 66.76 -45.89 -60.01
CA CYS A 14 65.87 -46.29 -61.12
C CYS A 14 65.91 -45.36 -62.35
N ALA A 15 66.96 -44.54 -62.51
CA ALA A 15 67.12 -43.57 -63.60
C ALA A 15 67.47 -44.18 -64.98
N GLY A 16 66.94 -45.35 -65.31
CA GLY A 16 67.23 -46.03 -66.59
C GLY A 16 66.10 -46.84 -67.21
N LYS A 17 64.89 -46.90 -66.62
CA LYS A 17 63.77 -47.66 -67.19
C LYS A 17 62.44 -46.89 -67.07
N PRO A 18 61.80 -46.49 -68.19
CA PRO A 18 60.57 -45.67 -68.17
C PRO A 18 59.34 -46.39 -67.58
N SER A 19 59.37 -47.72 -67.41
CA SER A 19 58.28 -48.49 -66.81
C SER A 19 58.16 -48.37 -65.29
N VAL A 20 59.27 -48.08 -64.58
CA VAL A 20 59.29 -48.00 -63.10
C VAL A 20 58.78 -46.65 -62.60
N LEU A 21 58.96 -45.59 -63.39
CA LEU A 21 58.44 -44.24 -63.08
C LEU A 21 56.91 -44.21 -63.09
N LEU A 22 56.25 -44.97 -63.98
CA LEU A 22 54.80 -45.08 -63.99
C LEU A 22 54.26 -45.81 -62.75
N PHE A 23 54.93 -46.89 -62.32
CA PHE A 23 54.55 -47.64 -61.12
C PHE A 23 54.76 -46.82 -59.83
N CYS A 24 55.86 -46.06 -59.71
CA CYS A 24 56.05 -45.16 -58.58
C CYS A 24 55.05 -44.00 -58.59
N ARG A 25 54.66 -43.47 -59.75
CA ARG A 25 53.71 -42.35 -59.85
C ARG A 25 52.27 -42.78 -59.54
N THR A 26 51.88 -44.01 -59.87
CA THR A 26 50.59 -44.58 -59.45
C THR A 26 50.59 -44.96 -57.97
N HIS A 27 51.68 -45.52 -57.45
CA HIS A 27 51.79 -45.86 -56.03
C HIS A 27 51.89 -44.61 -55.13
N TRP A 28 52.51 -43.52 -55.60
CA TRP A 28 52.52 -42.23 -54.91
C TRP A 28 51.15 -41.54 -54.96
N LYS A 29 50.44 -41.61 -56.09
CA LYS A 29 49.04 -41.12 -56.18
C LYS A 29 48.09 -41.93 -55.29
N CYS A 30 48.28 -43.25 -55.18
CA CYS A 30 47.47 -44.11 -54.31
C CYS A 30 47.84 -43.93 -52.82
N GLY A 31 49.12 -43.78 -52.51
CA GLY A 31 49.61 -43.48 -51.16
C GLY A 31 49.21 -42.07 -50.68
N ALA A 32 49.26 -41.07 -51.57
CA ALA A 32 48.78 -39.71 -51.27
C ALA A 32 47.25 -39.66 -51.13
N SER A 33 46.48 -40.44 -51.90
CA SER A 33 45.03 -40.54 -51.71
C SER A 33 44.66 -41.30 -50.42
N MET A 34 45.47 -42.25 -49.98
CA MET A 34 45.32 -42.91 -48.68
C MET A 34 45.73 -42.03 -47.50
N LEU A 35 46.73 -41.16 -47.65
CA LEU A 35 47.15 -40.21 -46.60
C LEU A 35 46.19 -39.01 -46.48
N MET A 36 45.62 -38.54 -47.60
CA MET A 36 44.55 -37.53 -47.59
C MET A 36 43.23 -38.07 -47.00
N LYS A 37 43.00 -39.39 -47.03
CA LYS A 37 41.90 -40.07 -46.32
C LYS A 37 42.15 -40.25 -44.82
N LYS A 38 43.36 -39.94 -44.33
CA LYS A 38 43.74 -40.01 -42.91
C LYS A 38 43.87 -38.63 -42.24
N LEU A 39 43.52 -37.54 -42.92
CA LEU A 39 43.25 -36.28 -42.22
C LEU A 39 41.95 -36.44 -41.42
N PRO A 40 41.88 -35.98 -40.16
CA PRO A 40 40.66 -36.07 -39.37
C PRO A 40 39.51 -35.38 -40.11
N PRO A 41 38.28 -35.88 -39.98
CA PRO A 41 37.20 -35.51 -40.87
C PRO A 41 36.86 -34.04 -40.70
N LEU A 42 36.57 -33.34 -41.80
CA LEU A 42 36.13 -31.94 -41.88
C LEU A 42 34.99 -31.60 -40.89
N THR A 43 34.26 -32.60 -40.40
CA THR A 43 33.26 -32.48 -39.33
C THR A 43 33.83 -32.08 -37.97
N GLN A 44 35.06 -32.46 -37.59
CA GLN A 44 35.67 -31.99 -36.34
C GLN A 44 36.11 -30.53 -36.42
N GLN A 45 36.62 -30.09 -37.58
CA GLN A 45 36.94 -28.68 -37.81
C GLN A 45 35.67 -27.82 -37.81
N SER A 46 34.60 -28.26 -38.48
CA SER A 46 33.31 -27.56 -38.48
C SER A 46 32.68 -27.48 -37.09
N SER A 47 32.74 -28.56 -36.29
CA SER A 47 32.24 -28.58 -34.91
C SER A 47 33.03 -27.65 -33.99
N LEU A 48 34.36 -27.64 -34.10
CA LEU A 48 35.21 -26.73 -33.32
C LEU A 48 35.00 -25.26 -33.71
N GLU A 49 34.74 -24.98 -34.98
CA GLU A 49 34.48 -23.62 -35.46
C GLU A 49 33.11 -23.10 -34.99
N GLU A 50 32.10 -23.98 -34.95
CA GLU A 50 30.79 -23.69 -34.34
C GLU A 50 30.91 -23.46 -32.82
N ASP A 51 31.70 -24.27 -32.11
CA ASP A 51 31.96 -24.08 -30.67
C ASP A 51 32.70 -22.76 -30.38
N VAL A 52 33.63 -22.35 -31.25
CA VAL A 52 34.33 -21.05 -31.12
C VAL A 52 33.38 -19.87 -31.37
N GLU A 53 32.47 -20.00 -32.33
CA GLU A 53 31.50 -18.96 -32.63
C GLU A 53 30.43 -18.84 -31.53
N THR A 54 29.95 -19.95 -30.97
CA THR A 54 29.07 -19.93 -29.80
C THR A 54 29.75 -19.33 -28.58
N LEU A 55 31.03 -19.67 -28.33
CA LEU A 55 31.83 -19.05 -27.27
C LEU A 55 32.00 -17.55 -27.49
N ARG A 56 32.27 -17.09 -28.71
CA ARG A 56 32.33 -15.66 -29.05
C ARG A 56 31.01 -14.95 -28.75
N ASN A 57 29.89 -15.51 -29.22
CA ASN A 57 28.57 -14.94 -28.97
C ASN A 57 28.24 -14.90 -27.47
N SER A 58 28.63 -15.92 -26.71
CA SER A 58 28.47 -15.94 -25.25
C SER A 58 29.34 -14.89 -24.54
N LEU A 59 30.57 -14.66 -25.02
CA LEU A 59 31.49 -13.66 -24.50
C LEU A 59 31.00 -12.24 -24.79
N ASP A 60 30.49 -12.00 -25.99
CA ASP A 60 29.89 -10.71 -26.37
C ASP A 60 28.61 -10.44 -25.58
N ASN A 61 27.78 -11.47 -25.37
CA ASN A 61 26.61 -11.37 -24.49
C ASN A 61 27.01 -11.03 -23.04
N LEU A 62 28.03 -11.71 -22.50
CA LEU A 62 28.54 -11.40 -21.16
C LEU A 62 29.10 -9.98 -21.07
N ARG A 63 29.88 -9.55 -22.06
CA ARG A 63 30.43 -8.20 -22.14
C ARG A 63 29.32 -7.14 -22.19
N ASN A 64 28.27 -7.38 -22.95
CA ASN A 64 27.09 -6.51 -23.01
C ASN A 64 26.36 -6.47 -21.67
N LYS A 65 26.14 -7.62 -21.02
CA LYS A 65 25.54 -7.68 -19.67
C LYS A 65 26.38 -6.93 -18.64
N MET A 66 27.71 -7.05 -18.68
CA MET A 66 28.61 -6.30 -17.79
C MET A 66 28.53 -4.79 -18.03
N LYS A 67 28.46 -4.36 -19.30
CA LYS A 67 28.31 -2.94 -19.64
C LYS A 67 27.00 -2.36 -19.10
N VAL A 68 25.88 -3.05 -19.32
CA VAL A 68 24.57 -2.65 -18.79
C VAL A 68 24.57 -2.68 -17.26
N GLY A 69 25.21 -3.68 -16.64
CA GLY A 69 25.39 -3.75 -15.19
C GLY A 69 26.11 -2.52 -14.62
N LEU A 70 27.17 -2.06 -15.28
CA LEU A 70 27.90 -0.86 -14.89
C LEU A 70 27.08 0.43 -15.06
N GLU A 71 26.27 0.51 -16.11
CA GLU A 71 25.35 1.65 -16.32
C GLU A 71 24.29 1.71 -15.20
N ILE A 72 23.75 0.56 -14.81
CA ILE A 72 22.81 0.45 -13.68
C ILE A 72 23.50 0.87 -12.38
N GLU A 73 24.70 0.34 -12.10
CA GLU A 73 25.45 0.69 -10.89
C GLU A 73 25.70 2.20 -10.81
N ASN A 74 26.14 2.82 -11.92
CA ASN A 74 26.38 4.26 -11.97
C ASN A 74 25.12 5.09 -11.71
N HIS A 75 23.98 4.67 -12.28
CA HIS A 75 22.69 5.33 -12.05
C HIS A 75 22.24 5.21 -10.59
N LEU A 76 22.35 4.01 -10.01
CA LEU A 76 22.02 3.78 -8.60
C LEU A 76 22.93 4.61 -7.68
N LYS A 77 24.24 4.62 -7.95
CA LYS A 77 25.20 5.41 -7.18
C LYS A 77 24.92 6.91 -7.28
N LYS A 78 24.45 7.40 -8.44
CA LYS A 78 24.00 8.80 -8.60
C LYS A 78 22.74 9.06 -7.78
N LYS A 79 21.72 8.21 -7.90
CA LYS A 79 20.48 8.33 -7.11
C LYS A 79 20.73 8.31 -5.61
N VAL A 80 21.60 7.43 -5.12
CA VAL A 80 21.98 7.36 -3.70
C VAL A 80 22.59 8.69 -3.24
N ARG A 81 23.53 9.25 -4.00
CA ARG A 81 24.12 10.57 -3.67
C ARG A 81 23.08 11.69 -3.67
N ASP A 82 22.15 11.68 -4.61
CA ASP A 82 21.10 12.70 -4.69
C ASP A 82 20.13 12.58 -3.50
N LEU A 83 19.77 11.36 -3.10
CA LEU A 83 18.95 11.09 -1.92
C LEU A 83 19.67 11.47 -0.62
N GLU A 84 20.96 11.18 -0.50
CA GLU A 84 21.78 11.60 0.65
C GLU A 84 21.81 13.13 0.80
N LYS A 85 21.97 13.86 -0.30
CA LYS A 85 21.89 15.33 -0.30
C LYS A 85 20.52 15.85 0.10
N GLN A 86 19.46 15.25 -0.45
CA GLN A 86 18.09 15.63 -0.08
C GLN A 86 17.84 15.40 1.41
N LYS A 87 18.30 14.26 1.94
CA LYS A 87 18.19 13.94 3.37
C LYS A 87 18.87 14.98 4.25
N ILE A 88 20.12 15.36 3.92
CA ILE A 88 20.86 16.38 4.69
C ILE A 88 20.07 17.72 4.67
N LEU A 89 19.60 18.14 3.50
CA LEU A 89 18.82 19.39 3.38
C LEU A 89 17.49 19.35 4.16
N THR A 90 16.81 18.20 4.20
CA THR A 90 15.58 18.07 4.99
C THR A 90 15.88 18.06 6.49
N ASP A 91 16.94 17.40 6.91
CA ASP A 91 17.36 17.34 8.32
C ASP A 91 17.75 18.74 8.81
N GLU A 92 18.48 19.52 8.02
CA GLU A 92 18.81 20.92 8.34
C GLU A 92 17.55 21.79 8.52
N LYS A 93 16.56 21.67 7.64
CA LYS A 93 15.28 22.40 7.75
C LYS A 93 14.50 21.99 9.00
N ILE A 94 14.47 20.71 9.32
CA ILE A 94 13.81 20.20 10.52
C ILE A 94 14.51 20.74 11.77
N MET A 95 15.84 20.70 11.81
CA MET A 95 16.63 21.22 12.92
C MET A 95 16.48 22.74 13.10
N ALA A 96 16.43 23.50 12.01
CA ALA A 96 16.12 24.93 12.05
C ALA A 96 14.71 25.19 12.61
N GLY A 97 13.71 24.42 12.15
CA GLY A 97 12.34 24.49 12.67
C GLY A 97 12.25 24.17 14.17
N ILE A 98 12.91 23.11 14.62
CA ILE A 98 12.97 22.74 16.04
C ILE A 98 13.67 23.83 16.86
N SER A 99 14.73 24.43 16.34
CA SER A 99 15.47 25.50 17.02
C SER A 99 14.60 26.75 17.21
N MET A 100 13.89 27.19 16.16
CA MET A 100 12.94 28.29 16.25
C MET A 100 11.81 28.00 17.25
N LEU A 101 11.28 26.78 17.25
CA LEU A 101 10.23 26.40 18.20
C LEU A 101 10.74 26.42 19.65
N ARG A 102 11.97 25.94 19.89
CA ARG A 102 12.60 25.98 21.21
C ARG A 102 12.81 27.40 21.69
N GLU A 103 13.28 28.29 20.81
CA GLU A 103 13.45 29.71 21.11
C GLU A 103 12.11 30.36 21.46
N PHE A 104 11.08 30.13 20.64
CA PHE A 104 9.72 30.62 20.90
C PHE A 104 9.15 30.11 22.23
N LEU A 105 9.31 28.83 22.54
CA LEU A 105 8.89 28.26 23.81
C LEU A 105 9.67 28.85 25.00
N SER A 106 10.98 29.07 24.83
CA SER A 106 11.80 29.72 25.85
C SER A 106 11.36 31.16 26.09
N GLN A 107 11.07 31.90 25.03
CA GLN A 107 10.57 33.28 25.11
C GLN A 107 9.22 33.33 25.82
N ASN A 108 8.27 32.45 25.44
CA ASN A 108 6.98 32.37 26.11
C ASN A 108 7.11 32.01 27.58
N ARG A 109 7.99 31.06 27.92
CA ARG A 109 8.25 30.70 29.32
C ARG A 109 8.74 31.91 30.11
N ASN A 110 9.73 32.63 29.58
CA ASN A 110 10.27 33.82 30.23
C ASN A 110 9.21 34.91 30.39
N ASN A 111 8.37 35.15 29.37
CA ASN A 111 7.28 36.13 29.44
C ASN A 111 6.25 35.75 30.51
N ILE A 112 5.82 34.48 30.54
CA ILE A 112 4.87 33.99 31.55
C ILE A 112 5.45 34.14 32.94
N THR A 113 6.70 33.71 33.17
CA THR A 113 7.37 33.86 34.45
C THR A 113 7.46 35.32 34.87
N SER A 114 7.85 36.23 33.95
CA SER A 114 7.93 37.66 34.25
C SER A 114 6.57 38.27 34.64
N ILE A 115 5.49 37.92 33.92
CA ILE A 115 4.15 38.42 34.24
C ILE A 115 3.68 37.90 35.60
N LEU A 116 3.95 36.63 35.91
CA LEU A 116 3.61 36.05 37.20
C LEU A 116 4.40 36.69 38.35
N ASP A 117 5.70 36.91 38.17
CA ASP A 117 6.56 37.54 39.18
C ASP A 117 6.14 39.00 39.43
N GLU A 118 5.77 39.74 38.39
CA GLU A 118 5.26 41.11 38.52
C GLU A 118 3.90 41.15 39.20
N GLY A 119 2.96 40.29 38.79
CA GLY A 119 1.65 40.16 39.44
C GLY A 119 1.76 39.74 40.91
N TYR A 120 2.66 38.82 41.23
CA TYR A 120 2.95 38.40 42.60
C TYR A 120 3.54 39.56 43.43
N SER A 121 4.48 40.31 42.85
CA SER A 121 5.08 41.49 43.50
C SER A 121 4.04 42.58 43.77
N GLN A 122 3.14 42.83 42.82
CA GLN A 122 2.04 43.78 42.98
C GLN A 122 1.08 43.34 44.10
N LEU A 123 0.63 42.08 44.08
CA LEU A 123 -0.25 41.55 45.12
C LEU A 123 0.42 41.61 46.50
N LYS A 124 1.72 41.31 46.58
CA LYS A 124 2.49 41.40 47.82
C LYS A 124 2.58 42.84 48.35
N TYR A 125 2.78 43.81 47.45
CA TYR A 125 2.76 45.22 47.81
C TYR A 125 1.38 45.66 48.32
N ASP A 126 0.31 45.28 47.61
CA ASP A 126 -1.06 45.62 48.00
C ASP A 126 -1.45 44.98 49.34
N LEU A 127 -1.04 43.73 49.58
CA LEU A 127 -1.23 43.04 50.86
C LEU A 127 -0.51 43.77 52.00
N HIS A 128 0.76 44.16 51.81
CA HIS A 128 1.49 44.93 52.81
C HIS A 128 0.85 46.31 53.05
N ALA A 129 0.33 46.96 51.99
CA ALA A 129 -0.38 48.22 52.12
C ALA A 129 -1.69 48.09 52.90
N ILE A 130 -2.43 46.98 52.71
CA ILE A 130 -3.62 46.64 53.50
C ILE A 130 -3.25 46.33 54.95
N GLU A 131 -2.23 45.51 55.19
CA GLU A 131 -1.74 45.18 56.53
C GLU A 131 -1.36 46.44 57.31
N GLU A 132 -0.63 47.36 56.68
CA GLU A 132 -0.24 48.63 57.29
C GLU A 132 -1.44 49.57 57.50
N ARG A 133 -2.51 49.46 56.70
CA ARG A 133 -3.77 50.17 56.96
C ARG A 133 -4.53 49.57 58.14
N ILE A 134 -4.58 48.24 58.27
CA ILE A 134 -5.18 47.54 59.41
C ILE A 134 -4.44 47.93 60.69
N ARG A 135 -3.11 47.87 60.70
CA ARG A 135 -2.28 48.27 61.84
C ARG A 135 -2.52 49.73 62.25
N ARG A 136 -2.69 50.63 61.27
CA ARG A 136 -3.06 52.03 61.52
C ARG A 136 -4.48 52.19 62.08
N LEU A 137 -5.45 51.40 61.62
CA LEU A 137 -6.81 51.38 62.18
C LEU A 137 -6.83 50.84 63.61
N GLU A 138 -6.01 49.83 63.93
CA GLU A 138 -5.85 49.32 65.29
C GLU A 138 -5.19 50.36 66.21
N LEU A 139 -4.18 51.11 65.72
CA LEU A 139 -3.56 52.20 66.47
C LEU A 139 -4.50 53.40 66.67
N ASN A 140 -5.30 53.74 65.65
CA ASN A 140 -6.26 54.86 65.70
C ASN A 140 -7.58 54.48 66.40
N GLY A 141 -7.91 53.19 66.48
CA GLY A 141 -9.11 52.64 67.12
C GLY A 141 -9.14 52.74 68.64
N GLY A 142 -8.06 53.24 69.25
CA GLY A 142 -8.03 53.63 70.66
C GLY A 142 -8.64 55.02 70.94
N THR A 143 -8.92 55.84 69.92
CA THR A 143 -9.27 57.25 70.14
C THR A 143 -10.26 57.82 69.11
N GLU A 144 -11.47 57.28 69.00
CA GLU A 144 -12.67 58.08 68.66
C GLU A 144 -13.95 57.24 68.79
N LEU A 145 -14.42 57.15 70.03
CA LEU A 145 -15.82 56.96 70.31
C LEU A 145 -16.55 58.24 69.89
N VAL A 146 -17.66 58.09 69.16
CA VAL A 146 -18.69 59.10 68.84
C VAL A 146 -18.42 59.97 67.60
N SER A 147 -19.08 59.66 66.47
CA SER A 147 -20.27 60.43 66.02
C SER A 147 -20.73 60.09 64.59
N HIS A 148 -22.06 60.15 64.43
CA HIS A 148 -22.81 60.51 63.23
C HIS A 148 -23.02 59.54 62.04
N HIS A 149 -24.26 59.02 62.04
CA HIS A 149 -25.29 59.14 60.99
C HIS A 149 -25.26 58.25 59.73
N ASN A 150 -26.31 57.39 59.69
CA ASN A 150 -27.33 57.31 58.63
C ASN A 150 -26.84 57.33 57.17
N LEU A 151 -26.74 56.15 56.56
CA LEU A 151 -26.86 55.99 55.10
C LEU A 151 -27.68 54.74 54.77
N LYS A 152 -28.95 55.01 54.44
CA LYS A 152 -29.91 54.24 53.62
C LYS A 152 -29.44 52.88 53.08
N GLU A 153 -30.07 51.81 53.58
CA GLU A 153 -30.25 50.56 52.84
C GLU A 153 -31.30 50.80 51.73
N SER A 154 -30.85 50.87 50.48
CA SER A 154 -31.72 50.76 49.31
C SER A 154 -31.72 49.33 48.79
N GLU A 155 -32.85 48.66 49.01
CA GLU A 155 -33.57 47.86 48.02
C GLU A 155 -32.84 46.66 47.39
N CYS A 156 -33.02 45.50 48.01
CA CYS A 156 -33.23 44.24 47.29
C CYS A 156 -34.46 43.56 47.92
N ARG A 157 -35.63 43.77 47.30
CA ARG A 157 -36.84 43.01 47.62
C ARG A 157 -36.66 41.60 47.08
N ASP A 158 -36.48 40.63 47.98
CA ASP A 158 -36.74 39.24 47.64
C ASP A 158 -38.21 38.92 47.93
N VAL A 159 -38.86 38.27 46.96
CA VAL A 159 -40.30 38.05 46.91
C VAL A 159 -40.60 36.73 47.60
N HIS A 160 -40.83 36.77 48.91
CA HIS A 160 -41.48 35.66 49.60
C HIS A 160 -42.99 35.87 49.63
N ILE A 161 -43.68 34.96 48.93
CA ILE A 161 -45.14 34.83 48.92
C ILE A 161 -45.58 34.46 50.34
N ASN A 162 -46.18 35.41 51.03
CA ASN A 162 -46.95 35.16 52.25
C ASN A 162 -48.17 34.29 51.89
N THR A 163 -48.30 33.14 52.55
CA THR A 163 -49.61 32.53 52.80
C THR A 163 -49.93 32.79 54.26
N GLU A 164 -50.91 33.66 54.48
CA GLU A 164 -51.49 34.01 55.76
C GLU A 164 -52.07 32.78 56.49
N SER A 165 -51.83 32.68 57.79
CA SER A 165 -52.90 32.37 58.72
C SER A 165 -52.59 33.01 60.07
N ASN A 166 -53.50 33.88 60.48
CA ASN A 166 -53.49 34.62 61.74
C ASN A 166 -53.71 33.68 62.93
N ALA A 167 -52.91 33.87 63.99
CA ALA A 167 -53.38 33.65 65.36
C ALA A 167 -52.57 34.55 66.32
N GLU A 168 -53.22 35.62 66.79
CA GLU A 168 -52.80 36.39 67.94
C GLU A 168 -52.80 35.51 69.21
N LEU A 169 -51.76 35.61 70.03
CA LEU A 169 -51.93 35.57 71.48
C LEU A 169 -50.70 36.14 72.21
N ASN A 170 -50.93 37.29 72.84
CA ASN A 170 -50.04 37.93 73.81
C ASN A 170 -49.63 36.98 74.94
N LYS A 171 -48.37 37.09 75.40
CA LYS A 171 -48.06 37.31 76.83
C LYS A 171 -46.59 37.66 77.08
N GLU A 172 -46.48 38.63 77.98
CA GLU A 172 -45.31 39.30 78.54
C GLU A 172 -44.59 38.43 79.59
N GLY A 173 -43.28 38.63 79.77
CA GLY A 173 -42.60 38.33 81.03
C GLY A 173 -41.30 37.50 80.98
N VAL A 174 -40.17 38.19 81.15
CA VAL A 174 -38.96 37.86 81.98
C VAL A 174 -38.31 36.47 81.84
N GLY A 175 -37.02 36.43 81.47
CA GLY A 175 -36.14 35.23 81.44
C GLY A 175 -35.82 34.62 82.83
N PRO A 176 -34.86 33.69 83.02
CA PRO A 176 -33.73 33.31 82.14
C PRO A 176 -33.45 31.77 82.03
N ASN A 177 -32.47 31.41 81.18
CA ASN A 177 -31.66 30.16 81.19
C ASN A 177 -32.30 28.79 80.84
N LEU A 178 -32.17 28.39 79.57
CA LEU A 178 -31.74 27.06 79.04
C LEU A 178 -32.09 27.08 77.53
N SER A 179 -31.15 27.14 76.59
CA SER A 179 -30.58 25.93 75.96
C SER A 179 -29.52 26.35 74.93
N ASN A 180 -28.24 26.14 75.21
CA ASN A 180 -27.16 26.33 74.24
C ASN A 180 -26.99 25.09 73.33
N THR A 181 -28.11 24.55 72.83
CA THR A 181 -28.12 23.32 72.01
C THR A 181 -28.59 23.58 70.57
N THR A 182 -29.24 24.71 70.31
CA THR A 182 -29.77 25.06 68.97
C THR A 182 -28.71 25.67 68.05
N ALA A 183 -27.80 26.51 68.58
CA ALA A 183 -26.75 27.15 67.76
C ALA A 183 -25.75 26.15 67.13
N THR A 184 -25.53 25.00 67.78
CA THR A 184 -24.70 23.90 67.22
C THR A 184 -25.43 23.07 66.17
N MET A 185 -26.77 23.05 66.18
CA MET A 185 -27.58 22.34 65.20
C MET A 185 -27.73 23.18 63.92
N GLU A 186 -28.00 24.49 64.04
CA GLU A 186 -28.05 25.43 62.90
C GLU A 186 -26.71 25.54 62.15
N ASN A 187 -25.57 25.60 62.85
CA ASN A 187 -24.24 25.59 62.19
C ASN A 187 -23.93 24.26 61.47
N ARG A 188 -24.50 23.15 61.94
CA ARG A 188 -24.34 21.84 61.30
C ARG A 188 -25.21 21.74 60.05
N GLU A 189 -26.46 22.18 60.13
CA GLU A 189 -27.41 22.20 59.01
C GLU A 189 -26.97 23.16 57.90
N THR A 190 -26.42 24.32 58.24
CA THR A 190 -25.83 25.27 57.27
C THR A 190 -24.53 24.74 56.64
N SER A 191 -23.67 24.07 57.42
CA SER A 191 -22.48 23.40 56.88
C SER A 191 -22.83 22.21 55.98
N GLU A 192 -23.89 21.47 56.31
CA GLU A 192 -24.38 20.34 55.53
C GLU A 192 -25.07 20.82 54.24
N ALA A 193 -25.87 21.89 54.32
CA ALA A 193 -26.44 22.55 53.14
C ALA A 193 -25.34 23.10 52.21
N LEU A 194 -24.25 23.66 52.76
CA LEU A 194 -23.11 24.11 51.97
C LEU A 194 -22.37 22.94 51.30
N ALA A 195 -22.18 21.83 52.01
CA ALA A 195 -21.54 20.63 51.45
C ALA A 195 -22.38 20.03 50.32
N LEU A 196 -23.70 19.97 50.49
CA LEU A 196 -24.64 19.54 49.45
C LEU A 196 -24.61 20.49 48.25
N ALA A 197 -24.64 21.81 48.46
CA ALA A 197 -24.54 22.79 47.37
C ALA A 197 -23.22 22.70 46.59
N LEU A 198 -22.10 22.43 47.28
CA LEU A 198 -20.81 22.19 46.64
C LEU A 198 -20.81 20.87 45.85
N GLN A 199 -21.41 19.81 46.39
CA GLN A 199 -21.56 18.55 45.70
C GLN A 199 -22.42 18.67 44.44
N GLU A 200 -23.55 19.38 44.53
CA GLU A 200 -24.42 19.69 43.39
C GLU A 200 -23.70 20.54 42.34
N LYS A 201 -22.91 21.54 42.76
CA LYS A 201 -22.10 22.34 41.83
C LYS A 201 -21.03 21.51 41.12
N VAL A 202 -20.36 20.61 41.84
CA VAL A 202 -19.38 19.69 41.24
C VAL A 202 -20.07 18.73 40.26
N ALA A 203 -21.23 18.18 40.63
CA ALA A 203 -22.01 17.34 39.73
C ALA A 203 -22.46 18.10 38.47
N ALA A 204 -22.92 19.35 38.62
CA ALA A 204 -23.29 20.22 37.50
C ALA A 204 -22.09 20.54 36.60
N LEU A 205 -20.92 20.83 37.17
CA LEU A 205 -19.70 21.08 36.40
C LEU A 205 -19.21 19.83 35.64
N LEU A 206 -19.35 18.64 36.23
CA LEU A 206 -19.03 17.38 35.53
C LEU A 206 -19.97 17.12 34.35
N LEU A 207 -21.27 17.37 34.52
CA LEU A 207 -22.23 17.26 33.42
C LEU A 207 -21.96 18.28 32.32
N LEU A 208 -21.64 19.53 32.66
CA LEU A 208 -21.25 20.56 31.69
C LEU A 208 -19.96 20.17 30.94
N SER A 209 -18.96 19.63 31.64
CA SER A 209 -17.72 19.15 31.02
C SER A 209 -17.97 18.01 30.03
N GLN A 210 -18.88 17.08 30.34
CA GLN A 210 -19.25 16.00 29.43
C GLN A 210 -20.02 16.51 28.20
N GLU A 211 -20.91 17.48 28.39
CA GLU A 211 -21.65 18.08 27.28
C GLU A 211 -20.72 18.87 26.34
N GLU A 212 -19.75 19.60 26.89
CA GLU A 212 -18.72 20.29 26.10
C GLU A 212 -17.88 19.30 25.27
N GLU A 213 -17.48 18.17 25.85
CA GLU A 213 -16.77 17.10 25.13
C GLU A 213 -17.63 16.51 24.02
N ARG A 214 -18.90 16.19 24.31
CA ARG A 214 -19.86 15.68 23.31
C ARG A 214 -20.03 16.67 22.16
N HIS A 215 -20.21 17.95 22.46
CA HIS A 215 -20.35 19.00 21.46
C HIS A 215 -19.08 19.21 20.63
N LEU A 216 -17.89 19.07 21.22
CA LEU A 216 -16.62 19.14 20.47
C LEU A 216 -16.49 17.95 19.51
N LEU A 217 -16.79 16.74 19.99
CA LEU A 217 -16.77 15.53 19.17
C LEU A 217 -17.78 15.59 18.02
N GLU A 218 -19.00 16.06 18.30
CA GLU A 218 -20.06 16.26 17.29
C GLU A 218 -19.63 17.29 16.22
N ARG A 219 -19.03 18.42 16.63
CA ARG A 219 -18.46 19.40 15.68
C ARG A 219 -17.36 18.81 14.82
N ASN A 220 -16.44 18.05 15.41
CA ASN A 220 -15.34 17.41 14.69
C ASN A 220 -15.84 16.35 13.70
N MET A 221 -16.80 15.52 14.12
CA MET A 221 -17.43 14.52 13.26
C MET A 221 -18.17 15.20 12.11
N ASN A 222 -18.95 16.23 12.38
CA ASN A 222 -19.67 16.99 11.36
C ASN A 222 -18.71 17.66 10.37
N ALA A 223 -17.60 18.24 10.84
CA ALA A 223 -16.58 18.83 9.96
C ALA A 223 -15.91 17.76 9.06
N ALA A 224 -15.62 16.57 9.60
CA ALA A 224 -15.06 15.47 8.83
C ALA A 224 -16.05 14.93 7.78
N LEU A 225 -17.33 14.80 8.15
CA LEU A 225 -18.41 14.40 7.24
C LEU A 225 -18.60 15.43 6.13
N GLN A 226 -18.63 16.73 6.45
CA GLN A 226 -18.74 17.79 5.46
C GLN A 226 -17.58 17.75 4.47
N LYS A 227 -16.34 17.56 4.95
CA LYS A 227 -15.16 17.42 4.08
C LYS A 227 -15.29 16.23 3.14
N LYS A 228 -15.89 15.12 3.59
CA LYS A 228 -16.15 13.94 2.75
C LYS A 228 -17.24 14.19 1.72
N ILE A 229 -18.29 14.91 2.07
CA ILE A 229 -19.31 15.35 1.12
C ILE A 229 -18.68 16.23 0.03
N ASP A 230 -17.89 17.24 0.41
CA ASP A 230 -17.25 18.14 -0.55
C ASP A 230 -16.24 17.40 -1.47
N GLU A 231 -15.53 16.41 -0.93
CA GLU A 231 -14.63 15.54 -1.70
C GLU A 231 -15.41 14.68 -2.71
N LEU A 232 -16.51 14.06 -2.29
CA LEU A 232 -17.37 13.27 -3.17
C LEU A 232 -18.02 14.13 -4.26
N GLN A 233 -18.46 15.34 -3.93
CA GLN A 233 -19.01 16.28 -4.91
C GLN A 233 -17.96 16.69 -5.96
N ARG A 234 -16.72 16.96 -5.54
CA ARG A 234 -15.61 17.25 -6.47
C ARG A 234 -15.30 16.05 -7.36
N ASN A 235 -15.23 14.84 -6.80
CA ASN A 235 -15.00 13.62 -7.56
C ASN A 235 -16.10 13.36 -8.58
N LEU A 236 -17.38 13.56 -8.19
CA LEU A 236 -18.51 13.41 -9.09
C LEU A 236 -18.45 14.41 -10.26
N LEU A 237 -18.14 15.68 -9.97
CA LEU A 237 -17.97 16.71 -10.99
C LEU A 237 -16.83 16.35 -11.95
N GLN A 238 -15.69 15.90 -11.43
CA GLN A 238 -14.55 15.48 -12.24
C GLN A 238 -14.90 14.29 -13.15
N VAL A 239 -15.46 13.22 -12.59
CA VAL A 239 -15.84 12.02 -13.36
C VAL A 239 -16.88 12.37 -14.43
N THR A 240 -17.82 13.26 -14.11
CA THR A 240 -18.82 13.72 -15.08
C THR A 240 -18.16 14.51 -16.20
N ASN A 241 -17.27 15.45 -15.89
CA ASN A 241 -16.53 16.22 -16.89
C ASN A 241 -15.66 15.34 -17.78
N GLU A 242 -14.94 14.37 -17.20
CA GLU A 242 -14.13 13.41 -17.95
C GLU A 242 -15.00 12.54 -18.86
N LYS A 243 -16.15 12.08 -18.38
CA LYS A 243 -17.11 11.31 -19.20
C LYS A 243 -17.69 12.16 -20.34
N VAL A 244 -18.07 13.40 -20.09
CA VAL A 244 -18.54 14.33 -21.13
C VAL A 244 -17.45 14.58 -22.17
N LYS A 245 -16.20 14.78 -21.73
CA LYS A 245 -15.05 14.93 -22.63
C LYS A 245 -14.84 13.70 -23.51
N ALA A 246 -14.86 12.50 -22.93
CA ALA A 246 -14.75 11.25 -23.67
C ALA A 246 -15.89 11.05 -24.68
N LEU A 247 -17.13 11.41 -24.30
CA LEU A 247 -18.28 11.37 -25.21
C LEU A 247 -18.13 12.39 -26.36
N MET A 248 -17.59 13.57 -26.09
CA MET A 248 -17.32 14.60 -27.09
C MET A 248 -16.23 14.14 -28.08
N GLU A 249 -15.14 13.57 -27.58
CA GLU A 249 -14.09 12.97 -28.42
C GLU A 249 -14.63 11.82 -29.27
N LEU A 250 -15.49 10.97 -28.70
CA LEU A 250 -16.15 9.88 -29.42
C LEU A 250 -17.09 10.41 -30.52
N ALA A 251 -17.84 11.48 -30.24
CA ALA A 251 -18.69 12.12 -31.23
C ALA A 251 -17.86 12.71 -32.39
N GLN A 252 -16.72 13.34 -32.08
CA GLN A 252 -15.80 13.88 -33.08
C GLN A 252 -15.18 12.78 -33.95
N LEU A 253 -14.69 11.70 -33.33
CA LEU A 253 -14.18 10.52 -34.05
C LEU A 253 -15.24 9.90 -34.97
N LYS A 254 -16.50 9.84 -34.54
CA LYS A 254 -17.61 9.34 -35.36
C LYS A 254 -17.87 10.26 -36.56
N GLN A 255 -17.79 11.58 -36.38
CA GLN A 255 -17.93 12.55 -37.46
C GLN A 255 -16.78 12.44 -38.46
N GLU A 256 -15.52 12.33 -38.00
CA GLU A 256 -14.35 12.12 -38.85
C GLU A 256 -14.46 10.81 -39.64
N TYR A 257 -14.93 9.73 -39.01
CA TYR A 257 -15.21 8.46 -39.67
C TYR A 257 -16.27 8.59 -40.77
N GLN A 258 -17.38 9.30 -40.51
CA GLN A 258 -18.40 9.57 -41.52
C GLN A 258 -17.88 10.43 -42.68
N LEU A 259 -17.05 11.44 -42.40
CA LEU A 259 -16.41 12.26 -43.42
C LEU A 259 -15.45 11.43 -44.29
N LEU A 260 -14.67 10.53 -43.70
CA LEU A 260 -13.80 9.60 -44.44
C LEU A 260 -14.62 8.64 -45.30
N LEU A 261 -15.74 8.13 -44.79
CA LEU A 261 -16.66 7.28 -45.55
C LEU A 261 -17.28 8.02 -46.74
N GLN A 262 -17.72 9.26 -46.55
CA GLN A 262 -18.27 10.11 -47.61
C GLN A 262 -17.21 10.49 -48.66
N LYS A 263 -15.96 10.71 -48.24
CA LYS A 263 -14.83 11.00 -49.13
C LYS A 263 -14.43 9.78 -49.96
N GLY A 264 -14.44 8.57 -49.37
CA GLY A 264 -14.25 7.32 -50.10
C GLY A 264 -15.33 7.08 -51.17
N ASP A 265 -16.60 7.41 -50.88
CA ASP A 265 -17.69 7.33 -51.86
C ASP A 265 -17.59 8.39 -52.98
N HIS A 266 -17.03 9.57 -52.69
CA HIS A 266 -16.75 10.60 -53.71
C HIS A 266 -15.53 10.26 -54.57
N ASP A 267 -14.49 9.66 -54.00
CA ASP A 267 -13.31 9.20 -54.74
C ASP A 267 -13.68 8.05 -55.71
N ILE A 268 -14.61 7.16 -55.33
CA ILE A 268 -15.17 6.12 -56.22
C ILE A 268 -15.99 6.75 -57.36
N LYS A 269 -16.68 7.88 -57.13
CA LYS A 269 -17.47 8.58 -58.16
C LYS A 269 -16.62 9.50 -59.05
N GLN A 270 -15.51 10.07 -58.57
CA GLN A 270 -14.56 10.83 -59.39
C GLN A 270 -13.59 9.92 -60.18
N SER A 271 -13.32 8.70 -59.70
CA SER A 271 -12.47 7.70 -60.38
C SER A 271 -13.09 7.10 -61.66
N LYS A 272 -14.21 7.61 -62.17
CA LYS A 272 -14.74 7.22 -63.49
C LYS A 272 -14.29 8.13 -64.64
N CYS A 273 -13.40 9.10 -64.37
CA CYS A 273 -12.81 9.93 -65.40
C CYS A 273 -11.33 10.20 -65.10
N HIS A 274 -10.47 9.20 -65.31
CA HIS A 274 -9.17 9.34 -65.98
C HIS A 274 -8.34 8.06 -65.81
N SER A 275 -7.76 7.65 -66.93
CA SER A 275 -7.12 6.38 -67.19
C SER A 275 -5.81 6.14 -66.43
N GLU A 276 -5.52 4.85 -66.27
CA GLU A 276 -4.21 4.20 -66.28
C GLU A 276 -3.07 4.85 -65.48
N THR A 277 -2.59 4.16 -64.44
CA THR A 277 -1.26 3.53 -64.43
C THR A 277 -0.96 2.90 -63.07
N GLY A 278 -0.74 1.57 -63.09
CA GLY A 278 0.26 0.86 -62.30
C GLY A 278 0.20 0.90 -60.76
N GLY A 279 -0.19 -0.22 -60.14
CA GLY A 279 0.25 -0.53 -58.78
C GLY A 279 -0.69 -1.44 -57.99
N LYS A 280 -0.45 -2.75 -58.11
CA LYS A 280 -0.81 -3.85 -57.19
C LYS A 280 -1.70 -3.48 -55.99
N ASN A 281 -2.95 -3.93 -56.07
CA ASN A 281 -3.89 -4.08 -54.96
C ASN A 281 -3.25 -4.86 -53.79
N THR A 282 -3.14 -4.23 -52.62
CA THR A 282 -3.18 -4.92 -51.33
C THR A 282 -4.46 -4.54 -50.62
N PHE A 283 -5.52 -5.23 -51.03
CA PHE A 283 -6.82 -5.24 -50.38
C PHE A 283 -6.72 -6.21 -49.20
N GLN A 284 -6.05 -5.82 -48.11
CA GLN A 284 -6.12 -6.54 -46.83
C GLN A 284 -5.81 -5.62 -45.66
N ASP A 285 -6.71 -5.66 -44.68
CA ASP A 285 -6.49 -5.36 -43.26
C ASP A 285 -6.73 -3.93 -42.73
N GLY A 286 -7.92 -3.39 -42.97
CA GLY A 286 -8.45 -2.23 -42.21
C GLY A 286 -8.85 -2.57 -40.76
N GLU A 287 -9.13 -3.84 -40.47
CA GLU A 287 -9.64 -4.29 -39.16
C GLU A 287 -8.51 -4.57 -38.15
N GLY A 288 -7.37 -5.11 -38.61
CA GLY A 288 -6.15 -5.26 -37.81
C GLY A 288 -5.51 -3.92 -37.44
N ARG A 289 -5.69 -2.88 -38.26
CA ARG A 289 -5.17 -1.54 -37.98
C ARG A 289 -5.93 -0.84 -36.85
N LEU A 290 -7.26 -1.00 -36.78
CA LEU A 290 -8.05 -0.45 -35.68
C LEU A 290 -7.80 -1.23 -34.37
N LYS A 291 -7.72 -2.56 -34.45
CA LYS A 291 -7.34 -3.41 -33.29
C LYS A 291 -5.93 -3.13 -32.81
N SER A 292 -4.97 -2.88 -33.70
CA SER A 292 -3.60 -2.53 -33.32
C SER A 292 -3.50 -1.10 -32.81
N LEU A 293 -4.30 -0.15 -33.29
CA LEU A 293 -4.38 1.20 -32.74
C LEU A 293 -5.07 1.24 -31.38
N LEU A 294 -6.15 0.48 -31.18
CA LEU A 294 -6.79 0.30 -29.88
C LEU A 294 -5.86 -0.44 -28.92
N LYS A 295 -5.24 -1.56 -29.32
CA LYS A 295 -4.21 -2.21 -28.51
C LYS A 295 -3.07 -1.23 -28.20
N LYS A 296 -2.61 -0.43 -29.15
CA LYS A 296 -1.51 0.54 -28.96
C LYS A 296 -1.94 1.72 -28.08
N SER A 297 -3.19 2.17 -28.11
CA SER A 297 -3.70 3.26 -27.27
C SER A 297 -4.05 2.81 -25.86
N TYR A 298 -4.66 1.63 -25.70
CA TYR A 298 -4.82 0.98 -24.40
C TYR A 298 -3.45 0.64 -23.81
N PHE A 299 -2.48 0.13 -24.60
CA PHE A 299 -1.12 -0.05 -24.10
C PHE A 299 -0.50 1.30 -23.71
N LYS A 300 -0.58 2.36 -24.53
CA LYS A 300 -0.04 3.71 -24.20
C LYS A 300 -0.64 4.34 -22.93
N ARG A 301 -1.89 4.04 -22.59
CA ARG A 301 -2.52 4.52 -21.35
C ARG A 301 -2.07 3.71 -20.13
N TRP A 302 -1.65 2.46 -20.32
CA TRP A 302 -1.25 1.54 -19.26
C TRP A 302 0.28 1.51 -19.03
N THR A 303 1.07 1.55 -20.10
CA THR A 303 2.51 1.83 -20.13
C THR A 303 2.70 3.33 -20.36
N GLY A 304 2.95 4.08 -19.28
CA GLY A 304 3.11 5.53 -19.33
C GLY A 304 4.07 5.97 -20.45
N THR A 305 3.66 7.00 -21.18
CA THR A 305 4.44 7.62 -22.25
C THR A 305 5.79 8.07 -21.71
N LEU A 306 6.84 7.37 -22.10
CA LEU A 306 8.23 7.77 -21.94
C LEU A 306 8.62 8.60 -23.18
N ASP A 307 8.03 9.78 -23.38
CA ASP A 307 8.51 10.72 -24.39
C ASP A 307 8.19 12.17 -24.02
N SER A 308 9.27 12.92 -23.83
CA SER A 308 9.48 14.36 -23.97
C SER A 308 8.69 15.33 -23.07
N GLU A 309 9.43 15.93 -22.13
CA GLU A 309 9.36 17.34 -21.72
C GLU A 309 7.95 17.94 -21.64
N ARG A 310 7.30 17.76 -20.48
CA ARG A 310 6.51 18.77 -19.74
C ARG A 310 5.66 18.03 -18.70
N ASN A 311 5.79 18.46 -17.44
CA ASN A 311 5.10 17.97 -16.24
C ASN A 311 5.63 16.69 -15.59
N ASP A 312 6.86 16.78 -15.04
CA ASP A 312 7.32 15.89 -13.97
C ASP A 312 6.29 15.79 -12.82
N VAL A 313 5.49 16.86 -12.64
CA VAL A 313 4.45 17.01 -11.62
C VAL A 313 3.31 16.00 -11.66
N GLU A 314 2.87 15.63 -12.85
CA GLU A 314 1.73 14.73 -13.01
C GLU A 314 2.17 13.28 -13.10
N SER A 315 3.39 13.01 -13.60
CA SER A 315 3.98 11.68 -13.68
C SER A 315 4.30 11.11 -12.29
N TYR A 316 4.87 11.91 -11.37
CA TYR A 316 5.07 11.44 -9.99
C TYR A 316 3.76 11.25 -9.23
N ASN A 317 2.74 12.08 -9.49
CA ASN A 317 1.45 11.99 -8.80
C ASN A 317 0.64 10.77 -9.29
N LEU A 318 0.70 10.48 -10.59
CA LEU A 318 0.09 9.26 -11.16
C LEU A 318 0.86 8.00 -10.74
N GLY A 319 2.20 8.05 -10.71
CA GLY A 319 3.03 6.97 -10.18
C GLY A 319 2.78 6.73 -8.69
N PHE A 320 2.58 7.77 -7.91
CA PHE A 320 2.26 7.70 -6.49
C PHE A 320 0.83 7.20 -6.24
N ALA A 321 -0.15 7.63 -7.04
CA ALA A 321 -1.52 7.12 -6.99
C ALA A 321 -1.57 5.64 -7.41
N ARG A 322 -0.86 5.26 -8.48
CA ARG A 322 -0.70 3.87 -8.92
C ARG A 322 -0.06 3.02 -7.82
N MET A 323 1.05 3.50 -7.25
CA MET A 323 1.74 2.81 -6.17
C MET A 323 0.87 2.72 -4.91
N LYS A 324 0.01 3.69 -4.63
CA LYS A 324 -0.97 3.63 -3.53
C LYS A 324 -2.05 2.58 -3.78
N VAL A 325 -2.58 2.50 -5.00
CA VAL A 325 -3.56 1.49 -5.40
C VAL A 325 -2.94 0.10 -5.34
N GLU A 326 -1.74 -0.07 -5.92
CA GLU A 326 -1.00 -1.33 -5.89
C GLU A 326 -0.68 -1.76 -4.45
N ASN A 327 -0.17 -0.85 -3.61
CA ASN A 327 0.03 -1.13 -2.18
C ASN A 327 -1.27 -1.46 -1.44
N ALA A 328 -2.39 -0.82 -1.77
CA ALA A 328 -3.68 -1.14 -1.19
C ALA A 328 -4.15 -2.53 -1.61
N THR A 329 -4.01 -2.90 -2.89
CA THR A 329 -4.35 -4.23 -3.39
C THR A 329 -3.43 -5.32 -2.84
N LEU A 330 -2.14 -5.03 -2.66
CA LEU A 330 -1.19 -5.95 -2.02
C LEU A 330 -1.52 -6.12 -0.54
N ARG A 331 -1.89 -5.05 0.15
CA ARG A 331 -2.34 -5.11 1.54
C ARG A 331 -3.62 -5.93 1.70
N GLU A 332 -4.60 -5.73 0.82
CA GLU A 332 -5.85 -6.52 0.79
C GLU A 332 -5.58 -8.00 0.50
N SER A 333 -4.68 -8.30 -0.43
CA SER A 333 -4.24 -9.67 -0.72
C SER A 333 -3.51 -10.31 0.47
N LEU A 334 -2.66 -9.55 1.17
CA LEU A 334 -1.95 -10.01 2.36
C LEU A 334 -2.91 -10.29 3.53
N GLU A 335 -3.88 -9.41 3.76
CA GLU A 335 -4.93 -9.58 4.76
C GLU A 335 -5.83 -10.79 4.43
N SER A 336 -6.19 -10.97 3.15
CA SER A 336 -6.90 -12.17 2.66
C SER A 336 -6.09 -13.45 2.90
N MET A 337 -4.78 -13.45 2.62
CA MET A 337 -3.90 -14.59 2.88
C MET A 337 -3.74 -14.88 4.38
N GLU A 338 -3.72 -13.85 5.23
CA GLU A 338 -3.72 -14.01 6.69
C GLU A 338 -5.02 -14.67 7.18
N HIS A 339 -6.18 -14.26 6.65
CA HIS A 339 -7.47 -14.89 6.92
C HIS A 339 -7.52 -16.35 6.46
N LEU A 340 -7.00 -16.66 5.28
CA LEU A 340 -6.91 -18.04 4.77
C LEU A 340 -6.00 -18.89 5.65
N THR A 341 -4.82 -18.37 6.02
CA THR A 341 -3.87 -19.07 6.88
C THR A 341 -4.45 -19.31 8.29
N SER A 342 -5.18 -18.33 8.85
CA SER A 342 -5.91 -18.47 10.11
C SER A 342 -6.99 -19.55 10.02
N SER A 343 -7.73 -19.61 8.91
CA SER A 343 -8.76 -20.63 8.66
C SER A 343 -8.16 -22.03 8.56
N ILE A 344 -6.99 -22.19 7.91
CA ILE A 344 -6.25 -23.46 7.89
C ILE A 344 -5.86 -23.90 9.32
N ARG A 345 -5.34 -22.98 10.15
CA ARG A 345 -5.01 -23.28 11.55
C ARG A 345 -6.24 -23.66 12.37
N ARG A 346 -7.36 -22.96 12.18
CA ARG A 346 -8.65 -23.28 12.80
C ARG A 346 -9.12 -24.68 12.41
N LEU A 347 -9.13 -25.00 11.12
CA LEU A 347 -9.51 -26.34 10.64
C LEU A 347 -8.60 -27.43 11.18
N ARG A 348 -7.29 -27.18 11.23
CA ARG A 348 -6.33 -28.11 11.85
C ARG A 348 -6.68 -28.36 13.32
N HIS A 349 -7.00 -27.32 14.07
CA HIS A 349 -7.37 -27.44 15.48
C HIS A 349 -8.70 -28.19 15.66
N SER A 350 -9.72 -27.89 14.84
CA SER A 350 -10.99 -28.61 14.83
C SER A 350 -10.81 -30.09 14.51
N LEU A 351 -9.97 -30.41 13.52
CA LEU A 351 -9.64 -31.79 13.16
C LEU A 351 -8.87 -32.52 14.26
N LEU A 352 -7.96 -31.84 14.96
CA LEU A 352 -7.25 -32.38 16.12
C LEU A 352 -8.23 -32.67 17.27
N LYS A 353 -9.19 -31.79 17.52
CA LYS A 353 -10.27 -32.00 18.50
C LYS A 353 -11.15 -33.20 18.13
N VAL A 354 -11.51 -33.36 16.85
CA VAL A 354 -12.26 -34.55 16.39
C VAL A 354 -11.44 -35.82 16.63
N LYS A 355 -10.14 -35.80 16.34
CA LYS A 355 -9.23 -36.93 16.62
C LYS A 355 -9.11 -37.24 18.12
N GLU A 356 -9.14 -36.25 19.00
CA GLU A 356 -9.15 -36.49 20.46
C GLU A 356 -10.51 -37.06 20.92
N CYS A 357 -11.61 -36.61 20.30
CA CYS A 357 -12.96 -37.11 20.56
C CYS A 357 -13.27 -38.47 19.93
N THR A 358 -12.49 -39.00 18.97
CA THR A 358 -12.72 -40.35 18.41
C THR A 358 -12.59 -41.48 19.43
N HIS A 359 -12.02 -41.23 20.62
CA HIS A 359 -12.09 -42.17 21.75
C HIS A 359 -13.46 -42.20 22.46
N ALA A 360 -14.32 -41.21 22.22
CA ALA A 360 -15.70 -41.12 22.68
C ALA A 360 -16.65 -41.15 21.47
N MET A 361 -16.91 -42.37 20.98
CA MET A 361 -17.74 -42.66 19.80
C MET A 361 -19.10 -41.95 19.88
N THR A 362 -19.26 -40.85 19.15
CA THR A 362 -20.51 -40.10 19.06
C THR A 362 -20.75 -39.65 17.62
N ASN A 363 -22.00 -39.76 17.15
CA ASN A 363 -22.43 -39.42 15.80
C ASN A 363 -22.12 -37.95 15.40
N ASN A 364 -21.92 -37.08 16.39
CA ASN A 364 -21.55 -35.68 16.18
C ASN A 364 -20.14 -35.51 15.57
N SER A 365 -19.27 -36.54 15.72
CA SER A 365 -17.90 -36.52 15.17
C SER A 365 -17.85 -36.69 13.65
N THR A 366 -18.78 -37.45 13.06
CA THR A 366 -18.82 -37.70 11.61
C THR A 366 -19.38 -36.49 10.85
N GLU A 367 -20.42 -35.83 11.39
CA GLU A 367 -20.96 -34.58 10.86
C GLU A 367 -19.94 -33.42 10.95
N SER A 368 -19.23 -33.31 12.08
CA SER A 368 -18.16 -32.33 12.25
C SER A 368 -17.04 -32.52 11.22
N LEU A 369 -16.72 -33.76 10.87
CA LEU A 369 -15.69 -34.10 9.89
C LEU A 369 -16.12 -33.82 8.44
N GLU A 370 -17.39 -34.03 8.11
CA GLU A 370 -18.00 -33.64 6.83
C GLU A 370 -17.91 -32.12 6.63
N ASN A 371 -18.23 -31.34 7.68
CA ASN A 371 -18.12 -29.89 7.70
C ASN A 371 -16.66 -29.42 7.51
N ILE A 372 -15.69 -30.07 8.17
CA ILE A 372 -14.26 -29.79 7.99
C ILE A 372 -13.82 -30.06 6.54
N ILE A 373 -14.27 -31.16 5.93
CA ILE A 373 -13.95 -31.48 4.53
C ILE A 373 -14.56 -30.46 3.57
N TYR A 374 -15.80 -30.02 3.84
CA TYR A 374 -16.47 -28.99 3.04
C TYR A 374 -15.74 -27.64 3.13
N GLU A 375 -15.44 -27.17 4.34
CA GLU A 375 -14.70 -25.92 4.56
C GLU A 375 -13.29 -25.99 3.96
N ALA A 376 -12.60 -27.13 4.05
CA ALA A 376 -11.30 -27.34 3.39
C ALA A 376 -11.40 -27.23 1.86
N LYS A 377 -12.47 -27.72 1.24
CA LYS A 377 -12.72 -27.54 -0.22
C LYS A 377 -12.93 -26.08 -0.58
N LEU A 378 -13.68 -25.33 0.24
CA LEU A 378 -13.86 -23.90 0.05
C LEU A 378 -12.53 -23.14 0.17
N LEU A 379 -11.70 -23.48 1.16
CA LEU A 379 -10.36 -22.88 1.30
C LEU A 379 -9.45 -23.20 0.13
N LYS A 380 -9.51 -24.42 -0.42
CA LYS A 380 -8.76 -24.81 -1.62
C LYS A 380 -9.15 -23.95 -2.83
N ILE A 381 -10.44 -23.66 -3.00
CA ILE A 381 -10.94 -22.77 -4.06
C ILE A 381 -10.50 -21.33 -3.80
N ALA A 382 -10.66 -20.85 -2.55
CA ALA A 382 -10.31 -19.49 -2.17
C ALA A 382 -8.82 -19.19 -2.36
N LEU A 383 -7.94 -20.11 -1.96
CA LEU A 383 -6.49 -20.03 -2.19
C LEU A 383 -6.14 -19.96 -3.68
N GLY A 384 -6.87 -20.69 -4.53
CA GLY A 384 -6.71 -20.63 -5.98
C GLY A 384 -7.15 -19.29 -6.59
N SER A 385 -8.15 -18.62 -5.99
CA SER A 385 -8.67 -17.33 -6.47
C SER A 385 -8.00 -16.10 -5.87
N SER A 386 -7.37 -16.21 -4.70
CA SER A 386 -6.81 -15.08 -3.94
C SER A 386 -5.42 -14.63 -4.42
N LEU A 387 -4.87 -15.26 -5.46
CA LEU A 387 -3.49 -15.07 -5.85
C LEU A 387 -3.35 -14.07 -7.00
N PRO A 388 -2.40 -13.13 -6.90
CA PRO A 388 -2.03 -12.31 -8.03
C PRO A 388 -1.38 -13.20 -9.10
N VAL A 389 -2.00 -13.30 -10.27
CA VAL A 389 -1.29 -13.70 -11.49
C VAL A 389 -0.25 -12.61 -11.74
N SER A 390 1.02 -12.97 -11.55
CA SER A 390 2.26 -12.23 -11.89
C SER A 390 3.02 -11.59 -10.73
N TRP A 391 3.90 -12.38 -10.12
CA TRP A 391 5.30 -11.97 -9.97
C TRP A 391 6.15 -12.95 -10.78
N SER A 392 6.23 -12.71 -12.09
CA SER A 392 7.28 -13.32 -12.89
C SER A 392 8.59 -12.65 -12.47
N ALA A 393 9.34 -13.33 -11.61
CA ALA A 393 10.77 -13.12 -11.57
C ALA A 393 11.27 -13.36 -13.00
N VAL A 394 11.61 -12.26 -13.67
CA VAL A 394 12.33 -12.26 -14.94
C VAL A 394 13.64 -13.00 -14.70
N GLN A 395 13.67 -14.28 -15.06
CA GLN A 395 14.89 -14.97 -15.39
C GLN A 395 14.61 -16.08 -16.42
N ASP A 396 15.14 -15.80 -17.61
CA ASP A 396 15.58 -16.71 -18.66
C ASP A 396 14.54 -17.63 -19.34
N ALA A 397 13.95 -17.13 -20.43
CA ALA A 397 13.76 -17.93 -21.63
C ALA A 397 13.93 -17.03 -22.87
N GLU A 398 15.01 -17.36 -23.55
CA GLU A 398 15.55 -16.83 -24.80
C GLU A 398 14.51 -16.74 -25.94
N TYR A 399 14.77 -15.77 -26.81
CA TYR A 399 14.07 -15.48 -28.06
C TYR A 399 14.01 -16.74 -28.95
N GLY A 400 12.82 -17.15 -29.39
CA GLY A 400 12.65 -18.29 -30.28
C GLY A 400 11.44 -18.10 -31.20
N ILE A 401 11.69 -17.61 -32.40
CA ILE A 401 10.78 -17.61 -33.54
C ILE A 401 10.48 -19.06 -33.94
N CYS A 402 9.23 -19.38 -34.31
CA CYS A 402 8.81 -20.16 -35.51
C CYS A 402 7.41 -20.76 -35.28
N THR A 403 6.42 -20.32 -36.05
CA THR A 403 5.88 -20.89 -37.31
C THR A 403 4.56 -21.60 -37.07
N ASN A 404 3.57 -21.21 -37.88
CA ASN A 404 2.29 -21.86 -38.05
C ASN A 404 2.45 -23.38 -38.26
N GLU A 405 1.62 -24.20 -37.60
CA GLU A 405 0.60 -25.02 -38.27
C GLU A 405 -0.12 -25.96 -37.28
N VAL A 406 -1.39 -26.21 -37.62
CA VAL A 406 -2.31 -27.26 -37.17
C VAL A 406 -3.03 -27.10 -35.82
N LEU A 407 -4.26 -26.60 -35.95
CA LEU A 407 -5.42 -26.89 -35.09
C LEU A 407 -5.51 -28.38 -34.75
N ASN A 408 -5.53 -28.71 -33.47
CA ASN A 408 -6.35 -29.82 -32.99
C ASN A 408 -6.89 -29.50 -31.59
N ASP A 409 -8.21 -29.50 -31.50
CA ASP A 409 -8.97 -29.36 -30.26
C ASP A 409 -8.62 -30.51 -29.31
N ASN A 410 -8.25 -30.16 -28.08
CA ASN A 410 -8.71 -30.87 -26.88
C ASN A 410 -8.45 -29.98 -25.66
N TYR A 411 -9.55 -29.57 -25.04
CA TYR A 411 -9.58 -28.85 -23.79
C TYR A 411 -8.89 -29.69 -22.69
N THR A 412 -7.64 -29.34 -22.40
CA THR A 412 -7.02 -29.60 -21.11
C THR A 412 -6.21 -28.37 -20.78
N LEU A 413 -6.84 -27.43 -20.07
CA LEU A 413 -6.16 -26.27 -19.48
C LEU A 413 -5.21 -26.77 -18.38
N SER A 414 -4.10 -27.37 -18.79
CA SER A 414 -2.90 -27.49 -17.98
C SER A 414 -1.99 -26.34 -18.40
N SER A 415 -2.43 -25.11 -18.11
CA SER A 415 -1.49 -24.00 -17.99
C SER A 415 -0.63 -24.36 -16.79
N LYS A 416 0.59 -24.80 -17.07
CA LYS A 416 1.65 -24.99 -16.08
C LYS A 416 2.08 -23.62 -15.58
N GLU A 417 1.17 -22.95 -14.90
CA GLU A 417 1.36 -21.72 -14.17
C GLU A 417 2.31 -22.07 -13.03
N LYS A 418 3.49 -21.45 -12.99
CA LYS A 418 4.41 -21.62 -11.86
C LYS A 418 3.69 -21.03 -10.64
N VAL A 419 3.01 -21.91 -9.90
CA VAL A 419 2.40 -21.60 -8.61
C VAL A 419 3.51 -21.11 -7.70
N ASP A 420 3.35 -19.95 -7.07
CA ASP A 420 4.31 -19.41 -6.10
C ASP A 420 4.56 -20.43 -4.98
N PHE A 421 5.79 -20.49 -4.45
CA PHE A 421 6.18 -21.44 -3.41
C PHE A 421 5.30 -21.31 -2.16
N VAL A 422 4.84 -20.09 -1.83
CA VAL A 422 3.94 -19.83 -0.71
C VAL A 422 2.55 -20.42 -0.96
N SER A 423 2.04 -20.28 -2.18
CA SER A 423 0.75 -20.83 -2.62
C SER A 423 0.78 -22.35 -2.70
N ALA A 424 1.88 -22.92 -3.18
CA ALA A 424 2.10 -24.36 -3.22
C ALA A 424 2.04 -24.95 -1.80
N ALA A 425 2.73 -24.33 -0.84
CA ALA A 425 2.67 -24.73 0.56
C ALA A 425 1.26 -24.60 1.15
N GLY A 426 0.52 -23.53 0.83
CA GLY A 426 -0.88 -23.34 1.23
C GLY A 426 -1.80 -24.44 0.73
N PHE A 427 -1.65 -24.82 -0.55
CA PHE A 427 -2.41 -25.88 -1.19
C PHE A 427 -2.08 -27.26 -0.59
N GLU A 428 -0.79 -27.56 -0.40
CA GLU A 428 -0.34 -28.78 0.27
C GLU A 428 -0.91 -28.92 1.69
N MET A 429 -0.94 -27.84 2.48
CA MET A 429 -1.52 -27.86 3.82
C MET A 429 -3.02 -28.20 3.82
N VAL A 430 -3.79 -27.65 2.87
CA VAL A 430 -5.23 -27.94 2.75
C VAL A 430 -5.47 -29.36 2.23
N GLU A 431 -4.64 -29.85 1.31
CA GLU A 431 -4.72 -31.23 0.83
C GLU A 431 -4.40 -32.24 1.91
N LEU A 432 -3.37 -31.99 2.74
CA LEU A 432 -3.05 -32.80 3.90
C LEU A 432 -4.21 -32.81 4.91
N LEU A 433 -4.80 -31.65 5.21
CA LEU A 433 -5.97 -31.57 6.10
C LEU A 433 -7.15 -32.39 5.58
N MET A 434 -7.45 -32.26 4.30
CA MET A 434 -8.54 -32.99 3.67
C MET A 434 -8.26 -34.50 3.60
N PHE A 435 -7.00 -34.89 3.38
CA PHE A 435 -6.57 -36.30 3.41
C PHE A 435 -6.73 -36.90 4.80
N VAL A 436 -6.22 -36.23 5.84
CA VAL A 436 -6.34 -36.70 7.23
C VAL A 436 -7.81 -36.75 7.66
N ALA A 437 -8.63 -35.77 7.23
CA ALA A 437 -10.06 -35.78 7.53
C ALA A 437 -10.77 -37.00 6.92
N ARG A 438 -10.44 -37.37 5.67
CA ARG A 438 -10.99 -38.57 5.04
C ARG A 438 -10.51 -39.85 5.71
N LEU A 439 -9.24 -39.91 6.12
CA LEU A 439 -8.67 -41.06 6.83
C LEU A 439 -9.35 -41.26 8.19
N LEU A 440 -9.58 -40.18 8.93
CA LEU A 440 -10.36 -40.22 10.18
C LEU A 440 -11.80 -40.67 9.93
N LYS A 441 -12.42 -40.19 8.84
CA LYS A 441 -13.78 -40.61 8.44
C LYS A 441 -13.81 -42.11 8.23
N GLU A 442 -12.89 -42.64 7.43
CA GLU A 442 -12.78 -44.07 7.14
C GLU A 442 -12.45 -44.92 8.38
N SER A 443 -11.67 -44.40 9.33
CA SER A 443 -11.40 -45.08 10.60
C SER A 443 -12.62 -45.15 11.51
N ALA A 444 -13.50 -44.15 11.49
CA ALA A 444 -14.76 -44.17 12.24
C ALA A 444 -15.70 -45.27 11.70
N TRP A 445 -15.74 -45.49 10.39
CA TRP A 445 -16.52 -46.58 9.77
C TRP A 445 -15.94 -47.97 10.02
N ARG A 446 -14.62 -48.10 10.24
CA ARG A 446 -13.98 -49.38 10.54
C ARG A 446 -14.06 -49.80 12.02
N GLY A 447 -14.43 -48.89 12.92
CA GLY A 447 -14.67 -49.18 14.34
C GLY A 447 -16.05 -49.79 14.64
N GLU A 448 -16.92 -49.93 13.64
CA GLU A 448 -18.26 -50.53 13.75
C GLU A 448 -18.30 -52.00 13.28
N SER A 449 -17.16 -52.70 13.19
CA SER A 449 -17.08 -54.13 12.84
C SER A 449 -16.75 -55.02 14.03
#